data_AF-A0A345UL18-F1
#
_entry.id   AF-A0A345UL18-F1
#
_cell.length_a   1.000
_cell.length_b   1.000
_cell.length_c   1.000
_cell.angle_alpha   90.00
_cell.angle_beta   90.00
_cell.angle_gamma   90.00
#
_symmetry.space_group_name_H-M   'P 1'
#
loop_
_entity.id
_entity.type
_entity.pdbx_description
1 polymer ?
#
loop_
_entity_poly.entity_id
_entity_poly.type
_entity_poly.pdbx_seq_one_letter_code
_entity_poly.pdbx_strand_id
1 'polypeptide(L)'
;MFYKQFFDDKLAQYSYLIGCQATGEAIVIDPMRDVDQYINTATRENLTITKAVDTHIHADYISGLREFAERGAKVYGSDEGDADWKYEWLIGSDYDYELLKNNDEIKIGNITIKAWHTPGHTPEHLSYFITDGAAADVPMGVATGDFVFVGDVGRPDLLESAAGMEHVMEPSARTLYKTVEEFKSLPEYIQIWPGHGAGSACGKALGAIPETTVGYELRFNNSLKSASSEDNFVKFILDGQPEPPMYFARMKRDNKIGPKLLKGLPNPKRLTVAEIKQLAEKGKDVAIIDTRERDQYAAGHLPGSLLSPLNKQFNTVAGSYVDEDEKMYLVIDEHLVKEAVVDLIRIGLDHIEGYITPADLRVYKNLGGKLDTLKTVSFEEMENLAKQDGYQILDVRKGSEFSEKAFEGAENFAHTRLFNRKDEIAKGKTYLVHCMTGGRSAVASAYLKREGHDVVLIEDDFTAYMNSKVTA
;
A
#
# COMPACT_ATOMS: atom_id res chain seq x y z
N MET A 1 -24.59 9.51 17.90
CA MET A 1 -23.95 8.66 16.87
C MET A 1 -22.79 7.86 17.47
N PHE A 2 -22.53 6.63 17.01
CA PHE A 2 -21.30 5.86 17.25
C PHE A 2 -20.30 6.14 16.11
N TYR A 3 -19.01 6.25 16.45
CA TYR A 3 -17.92 6.45 15.52
C TYR A 3 -16.68 5.68 15.99
N LYS A 4 -16.03 4.96 15.08
CA LYS A 4 -14.74 4.33 15.31
C LYS A 4 -13.90 4.29 14.04
N GLN A 5 -12.69 4.83 14.13
CA GLN A 5 -11.64 4.65 13.14
C GLN A 5 -10.90 3.32 13.37
N PHE A 6 -10.60 2.62 12.28
CA PHE A 6 -9.69 1.49 12.22
C PHE A 6 -8.46 1.95 11.43
N PHE A 7 -7.29 1.45 11.80
CA PHE A 7 -6.03 1.81 11.17
C PHE A 7 -5.21 0.55 10.89
N ASP A 8 -4.78 0.39 9.64
CA ASP A 8 -3.70 -0.52 9.30
C ASP A 8 -2.38 0.26 9.19
N ASP A 9 -1.37 -0.13 9.96
CA ASP A 9 -0.12 0.62 10.05
C ASP A 9 0.86 0.35 8.91
N LYS A 10 0.69 -0.74 8.16
CA LYS A 10 1.58 -1.14 7.05
C LYS A 10 1.15 -0.53 5.72
N LEU A 11 -0.15 -0.48 5.48
CA LEU A 11 -0.79 0.25 4.37
C LEU A 11 -0.95 1.74 4.70
N ALA A 12 -0.91 2.08 6.00
CA ALA A 12 -1.28 3.38 6.52
C ALA A 12 -2.73 3.77 6.15
N GLN A 13 -3.63 2.78 6.12
CA GLN A 13 -5.02 2.88 5.69
C GLN A 13 -5.94 3.12 6.88
N TYR A 14 -6.91 4.03 6.71
CA TYR A 14 -8.00 4.26 7.64
C TYR A 14 -9.33 3.78 7.06
N SER A 15 -10.16 3.25 7.94
CA SER A 15 -11.55 2.92 7.65
C SER A 15 -12.45 3.27 8.82
N TYR A 16 -13.72 3.51 8.56
CA TYR A 16 -14.62 4.13 9.54
C TYR A 16 -15.89 3.31 9.74
N LEU A 17 -16.16 2.91 10.98
CA LEU A 17 -17.45 2.34 11.38
C LEU A 17 -18.29 3.44 12.02
N ILE A 18 -19.43 3.75 11.39
CA ILE A 18 -20.37 4.79 11.84
C ILE A 18 -21.71 4.12 12.11
N GLY A 19 -22.32 4.40 13.27
CA GLY A 19 -23.54 3.69 13.71
C GLY A 19 -24.57 4.57 14.40
N CYS A 20 -25.84 4.32 14.12
CA CYS A 20 -26.95 4.92 14.86
C CYS A 20 -27.31 4.04 16.06
N GLN A 21 -26.87 4.42 17.27
CA GLN A 21 -27.17 3.65 18.49
C GLN A 21 -28.68 3.53 18.80
N ALA A 22 -29.51 4.45 18.27
CA ALA A 22 -30.96 4.39 18.48
C ALA A 22 -31.64 3.28 17.66
N THR A 23 -31.16 3.01 16.44
CA THR A 23 -31.74 1.97 15.56
C THR A 23 -30.91 0.70 15.48
N GLY A 24 -29.64 0.75 15.89
CA GLY A 24 -28.68 -0.33 15.75
C GLY A 24 -28.03 -0.43 14.36
N GLU A 25 -28.41 0.40 13.39
CA GLU A 25 -27.85 0.35 12.03
C GLU A 25 -26.46 0.99 11.96
N ALA A 26 -25.56 0.39 11.17
CA ALA A 26 -24.22 0.91 10.93
C ALA A 26 -23.77 0.79 9.48
N ILE A 27 -22.83 1.65 9.10
CA ILE A 27 -22.11 1.65 7.83
C ILE A 27 -20.59 1.56 8.05
N VAL A 28 -19.89 0.90 7.13
CA VAL A 28 -18.42 1.00 7.03
C VAL A 28 -18.03 1.81 5.79
N ILE A 29 -17.14 2.78 5.96
CA ILE A 29 -16.51 3.54 4.87
C ILE A 29 -15.10 3.00 4.66
N ASP A 30 -14.74 2.74 3.40
CA ASP A 30 -13.45 2.19 2.94
C ASP A 30 -13.05 0.88 3.65
N PRO A 31 -13.91 -0.15 3.65
CA PRO A 31 -13.63 -1.39 4.36
C PRO A 31 -12.39 -2.10 3.80
N MET A 32 -11.47 -2.51 4.68
CA MET A 32 -10.43 -3.50 4.34
C MET A 32 -11.05 -4.89 4.13
N ARG A 33 -10.37 -5.74 3.37
CA ARG A 33 -10.87 -7.06 2.96
C ARG A 33 -11.24 -8.00 4.11
N ASP A 34 -10.53 -7.96 5.23
CA ASP A 34 -10.80 -8.78 6.42
C ASP A 34 -11.95 -8.21 7.28
N VAL A 35 -13.16 -8.23 6.72
CA VAL A 35 -14.33 -7.48 7.26
C VAL A 35 -14.80 -7.91 8.66
N ASP A 36 -14.37 -9.08 9.14
CA ASP A 36 -14.76 -9.60 10.45
C ASP A 36 -14.33 -8.67 11.60
N GLN A 37 -13.28 -7.86 11.43
CA GLN A 37 -12.87 -6.87 12.43
C GLN A 37 -13.96 -5.82 12.70
N TYR A 38 -14.68 -5.41 11.66
CA TYR A 38 -15.77 -4.45 11.74
C TYR A 38 -17.01 -5.12 12.34
N ILE A 39 -17.37 -6.31 11.85
CA ILE A 39 -18.54 -7.07 12.31
C ILE A 39 -18.42 -7.37 13.81
N ASN A 40 -17.24 -7.82 14.25
CA ASN A 40 -16.97 -8.10 15.66
C ASN A 40 -17.06 -6.84 16.53
N THR A 41 -16.64 -5.68 16.02
CA THR A 41 -16.76 -4.41 16.73
C THR A 41 -18.22 -3.98 16.80
N ALA A 42 -18.94 -3.95 15.67
CA ALA A 42 -20.35 -3.59 15.63
C ALA A 42 -21.18 -4.45 16.59
N THR A 43 -20.95 -5.76 16.62
CA THR A 43 -21.64 -6.69 17.53
C THR A 43 -21.43 -6.32 19.01
N ARG A 44 -20.20 -5.97 19.42
CA ARG A 44 -19.91 -5.54 20.80
C ARG A 44 -20.62 -4.24 21.18
N GLU A 45 -20.88 -3.39 20.20
CA GLU A 45 -21.54 -2.09 20.36
C GLU A 45 -23.06 -2.17 20.13
N ASN A 46 -23.62 -3.39 20.00
CA ASN A 46 -25.03 -3.64 19.67
C ASN A 46 -25.48 -2.98 18.35
N LEU A 47 -24.57 -2.96 17.38
CA LEU A 47 -24.80 -2.47 16.02
C LEU A 47 -24.80 -3.64 15.03
N THR A 48 -25.52 -3.46 13.93
CA THR A 48 -25.52 -4.32 12.75
C THR A 48 -25.05 -3.51 11.55
N ILE A 49 -23.99 -3.96 10.89
CA ILE A 49 -23.52 -3.33 9.66
C ILE A 49 -24.49 -3.71 8.55
N THR A 50 -25.33 -2.77 8.16
CA THR A 50 -26.32 -2.96 7.08
C THR A 50 -25.82 -2.40 5.76
N LYS A 51 -24.76 -1.57 5.80
CA LYS A 51 -24.25 -0.83 4.64
C LYS A 51 -22.73 -0.79 4.61
N ALA A 52 -22.15 -0.69 3.41
CA ALA A 52 -20.74 -0.39 3.22
C ALA A 52 -20.53 0.47 1.98
N VAL A 53 -19.51 1.32 1.97
CA VAL A 53 -19.25 2.25 0.87
C VAL A 53 -17.74 2.47 0.70
N ASP A 54 -17.29 2.58 -0.55
CA ASP A 54 -15.94 3.05 -0.88
C ASP A 54 -15.97 4.53 -1.29
N THR A 55 -14.93 5.29 -0.93
CA THR A 55 -14.67 6.64 -1.42
C THR A 55 -14.22 6.61 -2.87
N HIS A 56 -13.38 5.64 -3.24
CA HIS A 56 -12.85 5.48 -4.59
C HIS A 56 -12.38 4.04 -4.85
N ILE A 57 -12.08 3.72 -6.11
CA ILE A 57 -11.48 2.43 -6.45
C ILE A 57 -10.03 2.47 -5.96
N HIS A 58 -9.76 1.83 -4.83
CA HIS A 58 -8.46 1.85 -4.13
C HIS A 58 -7.34 1.26 -4.98
N ALA A 59 -6.14 1.84 -4.84
CA ALA A 59 -4.95 1.41 -5.57
C ALA A 59 -3.98 0.59 -4.71
N ASP A 60 -4.09 0.59 -3.40
CA ASP A 60 -3.06 0.08 -2.50
C ASP A 60 -3.53 -1.12 -1.66
N TYR A 61 -4.83 -1.41 -1.67
CA TYR A 61 -5.40 -2.61 -1.05
C TYR A 61 -6.66 -3.07 -1.79
N ILE A 62 -7.07 -4.30 -1.52
CA ILE A 62 -8.33 -4.89 -1.96
C ILE A 62 -9.46 -4.46 -1.02
N SER A 63 -10.47 -3.81 -1.59
CA SER A 63 -11.66 -3.40 -0.86
C SER A 63 -12.46 -4.60 -0.32
N GLY A 64 -12.91 -4.46 0.93
CA GLY A 64 -13.88 -5.33 1.58
C GLY A 64 -15.32 -5.07 1.17
N LEU A 65 -15.59 -4.15 0.25
CA LEU A 65 -16.95 -3.82 -0.20
C LEU A 65 -17.69 -5.06 -0.71
N ARG A 66 -17.03 -5.89 -1.54
CA ARG A 66 -17.63 -7.15 -2.02
C ARG A 66 -17.82 -8.19 -0.91
N GLU A 67 -16.92 -8.22 0.08
CA GLU A 67 -17.06 -9.11 1.25
C GLU A 67 -18.29 -8.74 2.09
N PHE A 68 -18.64 -7.46 2.17
CA PHE A 68 -19.90 -7.00 2.77
C PHE A 68 -21.12 -7.32 1.90
N ALA A 69 -21.05 -7.11 0.59
CA ALA A 69 -22.13 -7.46 -0.34
C ALA A 69 -22.50 -8.94 -0.26
N GLU A 70 -21.50 -9.82 -0.23
CA GLU A 70 -21.68 -11.28 -0.11
C GLU A 70 -22.36 -11.67 1.21
N ARG A 71 -22.15 -10.90 2.27
CA ARG A 71 -22.79 -11.08 3.58
C ARG A 71 -24.17 -10.42 3.67
N GLY A 72 -24.67 -9.84 2.58
CA GLY A 72 -26.01 -9.27 2.48
C GLY A 72 -26.13 -7.81 2.92
N ALA A 73 -25.02 -7.09 3.11
CA ALA A 73 -25.08 -5.64 3.31
C ALA A 73 -25.35 -4.92 1.98
N LYS A 74 -26.08 -3.80 2.04
CA LYS A 74 -26.23 -2.93 0.87
C LYS A 74 -24.94 -2.17 0.62
N VAL A 75 -24.41 -2.25 -0.59
CA VAL A 75 -23.13 -1.63 -0.93
C VAL A 75 -23.27 -0.44 -1.86
N TYR A 76 -22.36 0.51 -1.70
CA TYR A 76 -22.39 1.76 -2.45
C TYR A 76 -21.04 1.99 -3.14
N GLY A 77 -21.10 2.39 -4.42
CA GLY A 77 -19.94 2.78 -5.21
C GLY A 77 -20.25 4.03 -6.03
N SER A 78 -19.23 4.73 -6.50
CA SER A 78 -19.43 5.95 -7.29
C SER A 78 -19.88 5.66 -8.73
N ASP A 79 -20.79 6.49 -9.25
CA ASP A 79 -21.14 6.60 -10.67
C ASP A 79 -20.56 7.86 -11.34
N GLU A 80 -19.66 8.59 -10.68
CA GLU A 80 -19.11 9.85 -11.23
C GLU A 80 -17.91 9.64 -12.17
N GLY A 81 -17.30 8.46 -12.14
CA GLY A 81 -16.21 8.11 -13.07
C GLY A 81 -16.68 8.03 -14.52
N ASP A 82 -15.72 8.09 -15.45
CA ASP A 82 -15.97 7.81 -16.86
C ASP A 82 -16.21 6.30 -17.10
N ALA A 83 -16.27 5.88 -18.37
CA ALA A 83 -16.52 4.48 -18.72
C ALA A 83 -15.42 3.53 -18.21
N ASP A 84 -14.21 4.01 -18.01
CA ASP A 84 -13.07 3.21 -17.56
C ASP A 84 -12.96 3.16 -16.02
N TRP A 85 -13.72 3.99 -15.30
CA TRP A 85 -13.73 4.10 -13.83
C TRP A 85 -15.11 3.83 -13.22
N LYS A 86 -15.68 2.67 -13.56
CA LYS A 86 -16.91 2.13 -12.94
C LYS A 86 -16.62 0.89 -12.10
N TYR A 87 -17.41 0.69 -11.04
CA TYR A 87 -17.46 -0.58 -10.29
C TYR A 87 -18.17 -1.66 -11.13
N GLU A 88 -17.46 -2.22 -12.10
CA GLU A 88 -18.02 -3.16 -13.09
C GLU A 88 -18.70 -4.37 -12.43
N TRP A 89 -18.15 -4.85 -11.31
CA TRP A 89 -18.72 -5.99 -10.59
C TRP A 89 -20.08 -5.75 -9.94
N LEU A 90 -20.46 -4.48 -9.72
CA LEU A 90 -21.79 -4.13 -9.23
C LEU A 90 -22.80 -4.16 -10.38
N ILE A 91 -22.42 -3.62 -11.54
CA ILE A 91 -23.34 -3.37 -12.66
C ILE A 91 -23.90 -4.69 -13.21
N GLY A 92 -25.21 -4.90 -13.03
CA GLY A 92 -25.89 -6.11 -13.49
C GLY A 92 -25.68 -7.33 -12.59
N SER A 93 -25.10 -7.14 -11.40
CA SER A 93 -25.04 -8.18 -10.37
C SER A 93 -26.36 -8.31 -9.60
N ASP A 94 -26.52 -9.43 -8.88
CA ASP A 94 -27.66 -9.69 -7.99
C ASP A 94 -27.47 -9.15 -6.56
N TYR A 95 -26.37 -8.40 -6.30
CA TYR A 95 -26.13 -7.79 -4.99
C TYR A 95 -27.12 -6.64 -4.72
N ASP A 96 -27.40 -6.34 -3.45
CA ASP A 96 -28.09 -5.10 -3.09
C ASP A 96 -27.09 -3.96 -3.14
N TYR A 97 -27.16 -3.13 -4.20
CA TYR A 97 -26.23 -2.02 -4.38
C TYR A 97 -26.91 -0.75 -4.88
N GLU A 98 -26.19 0.35 -4.75
CA GLU A 98 -26.56 1.64 -5.32
C GLU A 98 -25.32 2.37 -5.82
N LEU A 99 -25.40 2.91 -7.03
CA LEU A 99 -24.33 3.74 -7.58
C LEU A 99 -24.65 5.21 -7.30
N LEU A 100 -23.75 5.89 -6.61
CA LEU A 100 -23.94 7.23 -6.08
C LEU A 100 -23.44 8.31 -7.04
N LYS A 101 -24.15 9.42 -7.07
CA LYS A 101 -23.72 10.69 -7.65
C LYS A 101 -23.60 11.77 -6.57
N ASN A 102 -23.04 12.90 -6.97
CA ASN A 102 -22.92 14.08 -6.15
C ASN A 102 -24.28 14.48 -5.56
N ASN A 103 -24.31 14.71 -4.24
CA ASN A 103 -25.48 15.02 -3.43
C ASN A 103 -26.44 13.86 -3.11
N ASP A 104 -26.19 12.63 -3.57
CA ASP A 104 -26.97 11.49 -3.11
C ASP A 104 -26.76 11.25 -1.60
N GLU A 105 -27.78 10.67 -0.95
CA GLU A 105 -27.79 10.47 0.50
C GLU A 105 -27.94 8.99 0.86
N ILE A 106 -27.07 8.52 1.75
CA ILE A 106 -27.23 7.26 2.48
C ILE A 106 -27.74 7.58 3.88
N LYS A 107 -28.81 6.91 4.31
CA LYS A 107 -29.35 7.03 5.68
C LYS A 107 -29.11 5.78 6.52
N ILE A 108 -28.67 5.93 7.77
CA ILE A 108 -28.66 4.86 8.77
C ILE A 108 -29.29 5.39 10.06
N GLY A 109 -30.51 4.94 10.39
CA GLY A 109 -31.32 5.55 11.45
C GLY A 109 -31.38 7.08 11.35
N ASN A 110 -30.86 7.78 12.38
CA ASN A 110 -30.84 9.25 12.46
C ASN A 110 -29.63 9.91 11.76
N ILE A 111 -28.72 9.14 11.17
CA ILE A 111 -27.50 9.66 10.56
C ILE A 111 -27.71 9.77 9.05
N THR A 112 -27.35 10.92 8.49
CA THR A 112 -27.31 11.16 7.05
C THR A 112 -25.86 11.25 6.60
N ILE A 113 -25.52 10.48 5.56
CA ILE A 113 -24.24 10.48 4.89
C ILE A 113 -24.47 10.99 3.47
N LYS A 114 -23.95 12.16 3.13
CA LYS A 114 -24.17 12.81 1.84
C LYS A 114 -22.91 12.74 0.96
N ALA A 115 -23.05 12.21 -0.24
CA ALA A 115 -21.97 12.13 -1.21
C ALA A 115 -21.60 13.51 -1.75
N TRP A 116 -20.31 13.78 -1.88
CA TRP A 116 -19.73 14.95 -2.51
C TRP A 116 -18.69 14.49 -3.52
N HIS A 117 -18.90 14.79 -4.80
CA HIS A 117 -17.94 14.44 -5.85
C HIS A 117 -16.67 15.26 -5.71
N THR A 118 -15.56 14.56 -5.48
CA THR A 118 -14.26 15.16 -5.17
C THR A 118 -13.15 14.62 -6.06
N PRO A 119 -13.26 14.79 -7.40
CA PRO A 119 -12.31 14.21 -8.33
C PRO A 119 -10.93 14.85 -8.18
N GLY A 120 -9.90 14.07 -8.46
CA GLY A 120 -8.51 14.55 -8.45
C GLY A 120 -7.53 13.43 -8.19
N HIS A 121 -7.71 12.71 -7.08
CA HIS A 121 -6.98 11.46 -6.83
C HIS A 121 -7.39 10.37 -7.83
N THR A 122 -8.70 10.19 -7.99
CA THR A 122 -9.32 9.40 -9.07
C THR A 122 -10.51 10.17 -9.66
N PRO A 123 -10.96 9.85 -10.89
CA PRO A 123 -12.08 10.56 -11.53
C PRO A 123 -13.41 10.34 -10.83
N GLU A 124 -13.63 9.15 -10.26
CA GLU A 124 -14.86 8.74 -9.59
C GLU A 124 -14.93 9.12 -8.11
N HIS A 125 -13.84 9.66 -7.53
CA HIS A 125 -13.70 9.84 -6.09
C HIS A 125 -14.87 10.61 -5.45
N LEU A 126 -15.47 10.03 -4.39
CA LEU A 126 -16.49 10.65 -3.56
C LEU A 126 -15.96 10.83 -2.13
N SER A 127 -16.20 12.01 -1.57
CA SER A 127 -16.12 12.26 -0.13
C SER A 127 -17.52 12.19 0.47
N TYR A 128 -17.62 11.90 1.77
CA TYR A 128 -18.92 11.73 2.43
C TYR A 128 -19.05 12.68 3.61
N PHE A 129 -20.02 13.61 3.57
CA PHE A 129 -20.39 14.42 4.73
C PHE A 129 -21.26 13.62 5.68
N ILE A 130 -20.98 13.65 6.98
CA ILE A 130 -21.73 12.91 8.00
C ILE A 130 -22.42 13.88 8.96
N THR A 131 -23.74 13.79 9.02
CA THR A 131 -24.60 14.58 9.92
C THR A 131 -25.25 13.66 10.96
N ASP A 132 -25.02 13.93 12.26
CA ASP A 132 -25.79 13.32 13.35
C ASP A 132 -27.14 14.02 13.49
N GLY A 133 -28.13 13.59 12.70
CA GLY A 133 -29.46 14.18 12.62
C GLY A 133 -30.28 14.13 13.91
N ALA A 134 -29.81 13.40 14.93
CA ALA A 134 -30.40 13.45 16.27
C ALA A 134 -29.97 14.70 17.06
N ALA A 135 -28.83 15.30 16.72
CA ALA A 135 -28.21 16.38 17.47
C ALA A 135 -28.03 17.68 16.66
N ALA A 136 -27.87 17.59 15.34
CA ALA A 136 -27.56 18.71 14.47
C ALA A 136 -28.24 18.58 13.08
N ASP A 137 -28.43 19.72 12.42
CA ASP A 137 -28.92 19.84 11.03
C ASP A 137 -27.79 20.12 10.02
N VAL A 138 -26.54 20.19 10.50
CA VAL A 138 -25.33 20.44 9.71
C VAL A 138 -24.30 19.33 9.92
N PRO A 139 -23.41 19.05 8.94
CA PRO A 139 -22.46 17.94 9.03
C PRO A 139 -21.40 18.18 10.11
N MET A 140 -21.04 17.12 10.84
CA MET A 140 -19.98 17.15 11.85
C MET A 140 -18.59 16.95 11.26
N GLY A 141 -18.50 16.08 10.25
CA GLY A 141 -17.25 15.66 9.64
C GLY A 141 -17.45 15.22 8.20
N VAL A 142 -16.34 15.05 7.50
CA VAL A 142 -16.30 14.51 6.14
C VAL A 142 -15.26 13.39 6.08
N ALA A 143 -15.70 12.21 5.62
CA ALA A 143 -14.78 11.16 5.19
C ALA A 143 -14.22 11.57 3.83
N THR A 144 -12.95 12.00 3.80
CA THR A 144 -12.34 12.61 2.62
C THR A 144 -11.66 11.61 1.71
N GLY A 145 -11.59 10.33 2.08
CA GLY A 145 -10.85 9.33 1.32
C GLY A 145 -9.44 9.83 1.02
N ASP A 146 -9.03 9.68 -0.23
CA ASP A 146 -7.72 10.12 -0.71
C ASP A 146 -7.77 11.51 -1.38
N PHE A 147 -8.81 12.30 -1.13
CA PHE A 147 -8.85 13.69 -1.59
C PHE A 147 -8.01 14.62 -0.69
N VAL A 148 -8.36 14.76 0.60
CA VAL A 148 -7.64 15.62 1.57
C VAL A 148 -7.14 14.78 2.72
N PHE A 149 -5.84 14.88 3.01
CA PHE A 149 -5.18 14.24 4.13
C PHE A 149 -4.87 15.25 5.24
N VAL A 150 -4.32 14.76 6.35
CA VAL A 150 -3.68 15.63 7.35
C VAL A 150 -2.36 16.16 6.77
N GLY A 151 -2.32 17.43 6.42
CA GLY A 151 -1.13 18.13 5.94
C GLY A 151 -0.85 18.04 4.43
N ASP A 152 -1.63 17.26 3.67
CA ASP A 152 -1.46 17.05 2.23
C ASP A 152 -2.80 16.81 1.50
N VAL A 153 -2.76 16.56 0.19
CA VAL A 153 -3.89 16.11 -0.65
C VAL A 153 -3.47 14.89 -1.50
N GLY A 154 -4.45 14.19 -2.06
CA GLY A 154 -4.25 13.06 -2.96
C GLY A 154 -3.33 13.36 -4.12
N ARG A 155 -2.45 12.42 -4.45
CA ARG A 155 -1.65 12.50 -5.67
C ARG A 155 -2.53 12.27 -6.92
N PRO A 156 -2.40 13.06 -8.00
CA PRO A 156 -3.22 12.93 -9.21
C PRO A 156 -2.57 12.12 -10.34
N ASP A 157 -1.42 11.48 -10.10
CA ASP A 157 -0.56 10.88 -11.12
C ASP A 157 -0.64 9.34 -11.19
N LEU A 158 -1.42 8.69 -10.32
CA LEU A 158 -1.50 7.21 -10.26
C LEU A 158 -2.03 6.59 -11.56
N LEU A 159 -2.97 7.24 -12.24
CA LEU A 159 -3.51 6.73 -13.50
C LEU A 159 -2.42 6.62 -14.59
N GLU A 160 -1.46 7.54 -14.57
CA GLU A 160 -0.34 7.53 -15.51
C GLU A 160 0.79 6.61 -15.05
N SER A 161 1.24 6.78 -13.80
CA SER A 161 2.41 6.10 -13.25
C SER A 161 2.20 4.62 -12.88
N ALA A 162 0.95 4.20 -12.66
CA ALA A 162 0.57 2.82 -12.35
C ALA A 162 -0.38 2.19 -13.36
N ALA A 163 -1.41 2.90 -13.82
CA ALA A 163 -2.42 2.33 -14.73
C ALA A 163 -2.07 2.44 -16.23
N GLY A 164 -0.94 3.07 -16.58
CA GLY A 164 -0.41 3.12 -17.94
C GLY A 164 -1.15 4.09 -18.88
N MET A 165 -1.93 5.02 -18.32
CA MET A 165 -2.63 6.04 -19.11
C MET A 165 -1.68 7.20 -19.44
N GLU A 166 -1.38 7.44 -20.71
CA GLU A 166 -0.49 8.54 -21.10
C GLU A 166 -1.18 9.90 -20.99
N HIS A 167 -0.45 10.92 -20.52
CA HIS A 167 -0.87 12.34 -20.53
C HIS A 167 -2.10 12.68 -19.67
N VAL A 168 -2.36 11.94 -18.60
CA VAL A 168 -3.51 12.19 -17.70
C VAL A 168 -3.13 12.89 -16.40
N MET A 169 -1.84 12.93 -16.05
CA MET A 169 -1.34 13.49 -14.79
C MET A 169 -1.65 14.99 -14.65
N GLU A 170 -1.33 15.81 -15.64
CA GLU A 170 -1.61 17.26 -15.61
C GLU A 170 -3.12 17.56 -15.62
N PRO A 171 -3.95 16.98 -16.51
CA PRO A 171 -5.41 17.14 -16.44
C PRO A 171 -6.01 16.75 -15.09
N SER A 172 -5.50 15.69 -14.46
CA SER A 172 -5.95 15.24 -13.13
C SER A 172 -5.56 16.25 -12.05
N ALA A 173 -4.35 16.81 -12.09
CA ALA A 173 -3.92 17.87 -11.17
C ALA A 173 -4.78 19.15 -11.31
N ARG A 174 -5.14 19.53 -12.53
CA ARG A 174 -6.06 20.66 -12.80
C ARG A 174 -7.48 20.39 -12.29
N THR A 175 -7.92 19.14 -12.35
CA THR A 175 -9.21 18.71 -11.77
C THR A 175 -9.17 18.79 -10.25
N LEU A 176 -8.11 18.26 -9.63
CA LEU A 176 -7.89 18.32 -8.19
C LEU A 176 -7.87 19.78 -7.68
N TYR A 177 -7.27 20.71 -8.43
CA TYR A 177 -7.28 22.13 -8.07
C TYR A 177 -8.70 22.69 -7.91
N LYS A 178 -9.63 22.34 -8.82
CA LYS A 178 -11.04 22.79 -8.72
C LYS A 178 -11.70 22.26 -7.46
N THR A 179 -11.49 20.98 -7.16
CA THR A 179 -12.00 20.36 -5.93
C THR A 179 -11.40 20.99 -4.67
N VAL A 180 -10.11 21.36 -4.70
CA VAL A 180 -9.45 22.13 -3.63
C VAL A 180 -10.08 23.51 -3.44
N GLU A 181 -10.45 24.22 -4.51
CA GLU A 181 -11.14 25.51 -4.40
C GLU A 181 -12.54 25.37 -3.75
N GLU A 182 -13.27 24.30 -4.06
CA GLU A 182 -14.54 23.98 -3.40
C GLU A 182 -14.32 23.68 -1.90
N PHE A 183 -13.31 22.87 -1.57
CA PHE A 183 -12.95 22.55 -0.19
C PHE A 183 -12.65 23.80 0.65
N LYS A 184 -12.00 24.82 0.07
CA LYS A 184 -11.70 26.09 0.75
C LYS A 184 -12.93 26.87 1.21
N SER A 185 -14.11 26.55 0.66
CA SER A 185 -15.38 27.19 1.03
C SER A 185 -16.12 26.45 2.15
N LEU A 186 -15.59 25.32 2.63
CA LEU A 186 -16.24 24.54 3.69
C LEU A 186 -16.12 25.23 5.07
N PRO A 187 -17.10 25.01 5.96
CA PRO A 187 -17.02 25.50 7.34
C PRO A 187 -15.79 24.97 8.08
N GLU A 188 -15.03 25.87 8.73
CA GLU A 188 -13.76 25.54 9.42
C GLU A 188 -13.91 24.48 10.53
N TYR A 189 -15.11 24.28 11.07
CA TYR A 189 -15.37 23.34 12.17
C TYR A 189 -15.47 21.87 11.72
N ILE A 190 -15.64 21.61 10.42
CA ILE A 190 -15.84 20.26 9.90
C ILE A 190 -14.57 19.44 10.15
N GLN A 191 -14.74 18.26 10.75
CA GLN A 191 -13.67 17.27 10.92
C GLN A 191 -13.33 16.60 9.59
N ILE A 192 -12.07 16.23 9.42
CA ILE A 192 -11.55 15.55 8.24
C ILE A 192 -11.09 14.15 8.64
N TRP A 193 -11.67 13.16 7.98
CA TRP A 193 -11.45 11.74 8.19
C TRP A 193 -10.87 11.12 6.90
N PRO A 194 -9.55 11.14 6.73
CA PRO A 194 -8.90 10.70 5.50
C PRO A 194 -8.89 9.18 5.31
N GLY A 195 -8.70 8.71 4.08
CA GLY A 195 -8.48 7.29 3.76
C GLY A 195 -7.10 6.79 4.17
N HIS A 196 -6.11 7.68 4.32
CA HIS A 196 -4.73 7.32 4.64
C HIS A 196 -4.02 8.28 5.61
N GLY A 197 -2.94 7.78 6.22
CA GLY A 197 -2.05 8.53 7.12
C GLY A 197 -0.56 8.41 6.77
N ALA A 198 0.30 8.85 7.70
CA ALA A 198 1.75 8.82 7.53
C ALA A 198 2.30 7.44 7.12
N GLY A 199 2.94 7.38 5.95
CA GLY A 199 3.57 6.17 5.42
C GLY A 199 2.94 5.66 4.11
N SER A 200 1.72 6.11 3.78
CA SER A 200 1.07 5.72 2.52
C SER A 200 1.79 6.28 1.29
N ALA A 201 1.78 5.52 0.19
CA ALA A 201 2.28 5.93 -1.12
C ALA A 201 1.25 6.73 -1.94
N CYS A 202 0.03 6.94 -1.42
CA CYS A 202 -1.05 7.71 -2.05
C CYS A 202 -0.90 9.24 -1.88
N GLY A 203 0.07 9.71 -1.09
CA GLY A 203 0.44 11.13 -1.04
C GLY A 203 1.90 11.35 -0.65
N LYS A 204 2.32 12.62 -0.64
CA LYS A 204 3.75 12.99 -0.57
C LYS A 204 4.26 13.04 0.87
N ALA A 205 3.51 13.66 1.77
CA ALA A 205 3.93 13.89 3.16
C ALA A 205 2.76 13.91 4.15
N LEU A 206 2.07 12.78 4.28
CA LEU A 206 0.92 12.65 5.18
C LEU A 206 1.33 12.77 6.66
N GLY A 207 0.52 13.47 7.44
CA GLY A 207 0.67 13.62 8.88
C GLY A 207 0.47 12.31 9.64
N ALA A 208 1.18 12.16 10.76
CA ALA A 208 1.02 11.04 11.68
C ALA A 208 -0.15 11.21 12.66
N ILE A 209 -0.78 12.39 12.66
CA ILE A 209 -2.03 12.65 13.38
C ILE A 209 -3.18 12.07 12.53
N PRO A 210 -4.13 11.32 13.13
CA PRO A 210 -5.11 10.56 12.35
C PRO A 210 -6.24 11.40 11.74
N GLU A 211 -6.54 12.56 12.32
CA GLU A 211 -7.67 13.40 11.95
C GLU A 211 -7.31 14.88 12.13
N THR A 212 -8.02 15.74 11.41
CA THR A 212 -7.79 17.20 11.41
C THR A 212 -9.13 17.93 11.20
N THR A 213 -9.10 19.24 10.98
CA THR A 213 -10.29 20.03 10.61
C THR A 213 -10.02 20.86 9.37
N VAL A 214 -11.09 21.25 8.68
CA VAL A 214 -11.02 22.20 7.57
C VAL A 214 -10.25 23.46 7.98
N GLY A 215 -10.57 24.04 9.15
CA GLY A 215 -9.89 25.24 9.63
C GLY A 215 -8.40 25.08 9.88
N TYR A 216 -7.94 23.91 10.31
CA TYR A 216 -6.51 23.64 10.49
C TYR A 216 -5.81 23.45 9.14
N GLU A 217 -6.39 22.65 8.24
CA GLU A 217 -5.81 22.40 6.92
C GLU A 217 -5.71 23.68 6.09
N LEU A 218 -6.72 24.55 6.11
CA LEU A 218 -6.65 25.86 5.42
C LEU A 218 -5.48 26.73 5.89
N ARG A 219 -5.05 26.59 7.15
CA ARG A 219 -3.96 27.39 7.74
C ARG A 219 -2.59 26.76 7.55
N PHE A 220 -2.50 25.43 7.47
CA PHE A 220 -1.22 24.72 7.62
C PHE A 220 -0.90 23.70 6.53
N ASN A 221 -1.88 23.22 5.76
CA ASN A 221 -1.67 22.27 4.67
C ASN A 221 -0.90 22.95 3.52
N ASN A 222 0.27 22.42 3.17
CA ASN A 222 1.12 23.02 2.14
C ASN A 222 0.52 22.88 0.74
N SER A 223 -0.17 21.78 0.48
CA SER A 223 -0.83 21.52 -0.80
C SER A 223 -1.98 22.50 -1.02
N LEU A 224 -2.80 22.76 0.00
CA LEU A 224 -3.85 23.79 -0.06
C LEU A 224 -3.28 25.21 -0.21
N LYS A 225 -2.15 25.52 0.44
CA LYS A 225 -1.45 26.81 0.28
C LYS A 225 -0.86 26.99 -1.11
N SER A 226 -0.39 25.91 -1.73
CA SER A 226 0.19 25.95 -3.08
C SER A 226 -0.84 26.34 -4.15
N ALA A 227 -2.13 26.09 -3.89
CA ALA A 227 -3.28 26.52 -4.69
C ALA A 227 -3.54 28.04 -4.60
N SER A 228 -2.50 28.85 -4.81
CA SER A 228 -2.56 30.29 -5.04
C SER A 228 -2.94 30.64 -6.50
N SER A 229 -2.63 29.73 -7.41
CA SER A 229 -3.11 29.66 -8.80
C SER A 229 -3.11 28.20 -9.24
N GLU A 230 -3.86 27.89 -10.29
CA GLU A 230 -3.92 26.53 -10.85
C GLU A 230 -2.53 26.02 -11.28
N ASP A 231 -1.76 26.82 -12.02
CA ASP A 231 -0.44 26.40 -12.51
C ASP A 231 0.59 26.20 -11.39
N ASN A 232 0.53 27.02 -10.32
CA ASN A 232 1.40 26.82 -9.16
C ASN A 232 1.05 25.53 -8.43
N PHE A 233 -0.25 25.22 -8.29
CA PHE A 233 -0.71 23.98 -7.70
C PHE A 233 -0.28 22.77 -8.51
N VAL A 234 -0.52 22.78 -9.82
CA VAL A 234 -0.13 21.69 -10.73
C VAL A 234 1.37 21.42 -10.63
N LYS A 235 2.19 22.47 -10.70
CA LYS A 235 3.64 22.31 -10.54
C LYS A 235 4.01 21.72 -9.18
N PHE A 236 3.39 22.17 -8.10
CA PHE A 236 3.69 21.70 -6.76
C PHE A 236 3.28 20.24 -6.54
N ILE A 237 2.06 19.87 -6.95
CA ILE A 237 1.50 18.55 -6.67
C ILE A 237 2.12 17.45 -7.53
N LEU A 238 2.64 17.78 -8.72
CA LEU A 238 3.33 16.82 -9.58
C LEU A 238 4.82 16.68 -9.23
N ASP A 239 5.37 17.60 -8.45
CA ASP A 239 6.78 17.57 -8.07
C ASP A 239 7.05 16.56 -6.95
N GLY A 240 8.06 15.71 -7.15
CA GLY A 240 8.58 14.81 -6.12
C GLY A 240 7.62 13.68 -5.70
N GLN A 241 6.67 13.29 -6.56
CA GLN A 241 5.81 12.14 -6.30
C GLN A 241 6.64 10.84 -6.30
N PRO A 242 6.46 9.95 -5.32
CA PRO A 242 7.16 8.68 -5.30
C PRO A 242 6.60 7.74 -6.37
N GLU A 243 7.47 6.97 -7.02
CA GLU A 243 7.03 5.88 -7.91
C GLU A 243 6.06 4.94 -7.17
N PRO A 244 4.85 4.69 -7.69
CA PRO A 244 3.91 3.79 -7.03
C PRO A 244 4.43 2.35 -7.07
N PRO A 245 4.16 1.54 -6.03
CA PRO A 245 4.39 0.11 -6.07
C PRO A 245 3.65 -0.53 -7.24
N MET A 246 4.27 -1.55 -7.86
CA MET A 246 3.71 -2.14 -9.10
C MET A 246 2.36 -2.82 -8.88
N TYR A 247 2.11 -3.36 -7.69
CA TYR A 247 0.83 -4.01 -7.40
C TYR A 247 -0.35 -3.04 -7.41
N PHE A 248 -0.12 -1.72 -7.46
CA PHE A 248 -1.20 -0.76 -7.48
C PHE A 248 -2.12 -0.90 -8.70
N ALA A 249 -1.53 -1.21 -9.86
CA ALA A 249 -2.29 -1.50 -11.07
C ALA A 249 -3.21 -2.71 -10.89
N ARG A 250 -2.73 -3.74 -10.18
CA ARG A 250 -3.51 -4.94 -9.84
C ARG A 250 -4.67 -4.60 -8.92
N MET A 251 -4.46 -3.80 -7.87
CA MET A 251 -5.54 -3.41 -6.97
C MET A 251 -6.62 -2.60 -7.68
N LYS A 252 -6.23 -1.63 -8.53
CA LYS A 252 -7.19 -0.87 -9.34
C LYS A 252 -8.02 -1.79 -10.24
N ARG A 253 -7.36 -2.73 -10.92
CA ARG A 253 -8.04 -3.73 -11.75
C ARG A 253 -9.02 -4.56 -10.91
N ASP A 254 -8.56 -5.14 -9.80
CA ASP A 254 -9.34 -6.10 -9.02
C ASP A 254 -10.51 -5.44 -8.29
N ASN A 255 -10.32 -4.25 -7.72
CA ASN A 255 -11.40 -3.48 -7.10
C ASN A 255 -12.45 -3.02 -8.12
N LYS A 256 -12.04 -2.77 -9.36
CA LYS A 256 -12.92 -2.42 -10.48
C LYS A 256 -13.75 -3.62 -10.96
N ILE A 257 -13.10 -4.74 -11.28
CA ILE A 257 -13.75 -5.94 -11.84
C ILE A 257 -14.38 -6.86 -10.78
N GLY A 258 -14.14 -6.57 -9.50
CA GLY A 258 -14.68 -7.31 -8.37
C GLY A 258 -13.64 -8.26 -7.78
N PRO A 259 -13.12 -7.99 -6.58
CA PRO A 259 -12.07 -8.82 -5.99
C PRO A 259 -12.58 -10.23 -5.70
N LYS A 260 -11.69 -11.22 -5.69
CA LYS A 260 -12.06 -12.60 -5.31
C LYS A 260 -12.58 -12.61 -3.86
N LEU A 261 -13.64 -13.37 -3.59
CA LEU A 261 -14.10 -13.58 -2.22
C LEU A 261 -13.13 -14.52 -1.48
N LEU A 262 -12.77 -14.17 -0.24
CA LEU A 262 -11.83 -14.93 0.59
C LEU A 262 -12.36 -16.32 0.96
N LYS A 263 -13.68 -16.43 1.20
CA LYS A 263 -14.32 -17.65 1.75
C LYS A 263 -13.67 -18.14 3.06
N GLY A 264 -13.21 -17.18 3.87
CA GLY A 264 -12.45 -17.41 5.10
C GLY A 264 -10.99 -17.01 4.97
N LEU A 265 -10.33 -16.75 6.10
CA LEU A 265 -8.90 -16.45 6.09
C LEU A 265 -8.10 -17.70 5.69
N PRO A 266 -7.07 -17.58 4.83
CA PRO A 266 -6.11 -18.66 4.59
C PRO A 266 -5.54 -19.20 5.90
N ASN A 267 -5.42 -20.52 6.00
CA ASN A 267 -4.86 -21.19 7.18
C ASN A 267 -3.67 -22.06 6.75
N PRO A 268 -2.49 -21.46 6.51
CA PRO A 268 -1.33 -22.19 6.03
C PRO A 268 -0.85 -23.21 7.07
N LYS A 269 -0.49 -24.41 6.60
CA LYS A 269 0.04 -25.46 7.48
C LYS A 269 1.52 -25.25 7.79
N ARG A 270 1.96 -25.63 8.99
CA ARG A 270 3.40 -25.73 9.30
C ARG A 270 4.01 -26.87 8.51
N LEU A 271 5.11 -26.62 7.80
CA LEU A 271 5.79 -27.65 7.03
C LEU A 271 6.70 -28.51 7.90
N THR A 272 6.77 -29.80 7.56
CA THR A 272 7.78 -30.72 8.09
C THR A 272 9.14 -30.49 7.43
N VAL A 273 10.22 -30.94 8.05
CA VAL A 273 11.58 -30.82 7.46
C VAL A 273 11.70 -31.48 6.09
N ALA A 274 11.00 -32.59 5.86
CA ALA A 274 10.97 -33.25 4.56
C ALA A 274 10.30 -32.37 3.48
N GLU A 275 9.21 -31.68 3.83
CA GLU A 275 8.54 -30.72 2.95
C GLU A 275 9.39 -29.46 2.73
N ILE A 276 10.14 -29.00 3.73
CA ILE A 276 11.10 -27.88 3.56
C ILE A 276 12.16 -28.23 2.52
N LYS A 277 12.69 -29.46 2.55
CA LYS A 277 13.66 -29.91 1.55
C LYS A 277 13.08 -29.88 0.14
N GLN A 278 11.86 -30.40 -0.05
CA GLN A 278 11.17 -30.34 -1.34
C GLN A 278 10.89 -28.90 -1.78
N LEU A 279 10.56 -28.02 -0.83
CA LEU A 279 10.33 -26.61 -1.11
C LEU A 279 11.62 -25.91 -1.57
N ALA A 280 12.73 -26.16 -0.89
CA ALA A 280 14.05 -25.60 -1.26
C ALA A 280 14.49 -26.03 -2.66
N GLU A 281 14.11 -27.23 -3.11
CA GLU A 281 14.39 -27.75 -4.45
C GLU A 281 13.57 -27.05 -5.55
N LYS A 282 12.41 -26.46 -5.23
CA LYS A 282 11.61 -25.66 -6.18
C LYS A 282 12.24 -24.30 -6.48
N GLY A 283 13.09 -23.78 -5.59
CA GLY A 283 13.77 -22.50 -5.77
C GLY A 283 12.79 -21.38 -6.12
N LYS A 284 12.91 -20.82 -7.34
CA LYS A 284 12.13 -19.68 -7.81
C LYS A 284 10.76 -20.03 -8.44
N ASP A 285 10.39 -21.31 -8.52
CA ASP A 285 9.11 -21.76 -9.09
C ASP A 285 7.91 -21.50 -8.15
N VAL A 286 8.20 -21.08 -6.92
CA VAL A 286 7.22 -20.66 -5.90
C VAL A 286 7.78 -19.48 -5.12
N ALA A 287 6.90 -18.71 -4.48
CA ALA A 287 7.30 -17.61 -3.62
C ALA A 287 7.59 -18.15 -2.21
N ILE A 288 8.84 -18.03 -1.77
CA ILE A 288 9.21 -18.26 -0.37
C ILE A 288 9.52 -16.88 0.23
N ILE A 289 8.61 -16.34 1.03
CA ILE A 289 8.75 -15.03 1.66
C ILE A 289 9.37 -15.23 3.04
N ASP A 290 10.62 -14.80 3.21
CA ASP A 290 11.29 -14.81 4.50
C ASP A 290 11.04 -13.49 5.24
N THR A 291 10.43 -13.58 6.42
CA THR A 291 10.01 -12.42 7.21
C THR A 291 10.99 -12.05 8.31
N ARG A 292 12.13 -12.74 8.38
CA ARG A 292 13.17 -12.46 9.38
C ARG A 292 13.91 -11.16 9.07
N GLU A 293 14.66 -10.68 10.05
CA GLU A 293 15.54 -9.54 9.88
C GLU A 293 16.67 -9.82 8.87
N ARG A 294 17.10 -8.75 8.19
CA ARG A 294 18.05 -8.84 7.06
C ARG A 294 19.36 -9.55 7.41
N ASP A 295 19.90 -9.36 8.61
CA ASP A 295 21.13 -10.01 9.06
C ASP A 295 20.96 -11.54 9.16
N GLN A 296 19.80 -11.99 9.65
CA GLN A 296 19.48 -13.40 9.77
C GLN A 296 19.26 -14.04 8.39
N TYR A 297 18.66 -13.30 7.47
CA TYR A 297 18.50 -13.71 6.08
C TYR A 297 19.87 -13.83 5.38
N ALA A 298 20.70 -12.79 5.47
CA ALA A 298 22.02 -12.76 4.85
C ALA A 298 22.94 -13.90 5.32
N ALA A 299 22.87 -14.24 6.62
CA ALA A 299 23.64 -15.34 7.21
C ALA A 299 23.17 -16.75 6.79
N GLY A 300 21.94 -16.88 6.26
CA GLY A 300 21.42 -18.17 5.80
C GLY A 300 19.91 -18.13 5.52
N HIS A 301 19.52 -18.36 4.27
CA HIS A 301 18.13 -18.42 3.81
C HIS A 301 17.91 -19.59 2.84
N LEU A 302 16.66 -19.93 2.56
CA LEU A 302 16.34 -20.98 1.59
C LEU A 302 16.71 -20.49 0.17
N PRO A 303 17.33 -21.34 -0.67
CA PRO A 303 17.63 -20.95 -2.05
C PRO A 303 16.38 -20.46 -2.80
N GLY A 304 16.50 -19.32 -3.49
CA GLY A 304 15.40 -18.72 -4.24
C GLY A 304 14.34 -17.99 -3.40
N SER A 305 14.51 -17.88 -2.07
CA SER A 305 13.60 -17.08 -1.26
C SER A 305 13.70 -15.58 -1.56
N LEU A 306 12.63 -14.87 -1.26
CA LEU A 306 12.57 -13.42 -1.16
C LEU A 306 12.73 -13.00 0.31
N LEU A 307 13.19 -11.78 0.53
CA LEU A 307 13.21 -11.15 1.85
C LEU A 307 12.12 -10.08 1.89
N SER A 308 11.17 -10.24 2.81
CA SER A 308 10.16 -9.22 3.14
C SER A 308 9.96 -9.24 4.66
N PRO A 309 10.77 -8.50 5.43
CA PRO A 309 10.66 -8.51 6.88
C PRO A 309 9.26 -8.05 7.30
N LEU A 310 8.68 -8.65 8.35
CA LEU A 310 7.35 -8.32 8.83
C LEU A 310 7.35 -6.99 9.60
N ASN A 311 7.53 -5.89 8.86
CA ASN A 311 7.53 -4.52 9.34
C ASN A 311 6.66 -3.65 8.42
N LYS A 312 6.71 -2.33 8.57
CA LYS A 312 5.92 -1.37 7.77
C LYS A 312 6.13 -1.44 6.25
N GLN A 313 7.14 -2.14 5.76
CA GLN A 313 7.38 -2.32 4.32
C GLN A 313 6.91 -3.68 3.79
N PHE A 314 6.40 -4.55 4.67
CA PHE A 314 6.06 -5.93 4.32
C PHE A 314 5.13 -6.02 3.10
N ASN A 315 4.01 -5.30 3.13
CA ASN A 315 3.03 -5.26 2.03
C ASN A 315 3.63 -4.72 0.74
N THR A 316 4.36 -3.61 0.82
CA THR A 316 5.00 -2.98 -0.35
C THR A 316 6.00 -3.93 -1.00
N VAL A 317 6.84 -4.60 -0.20
CA VAL A 317 7.87 -5.52 -0.72
C VAL A 317 7.24 -6.80 -1.26
N ALA A 318 6.32 -7.42 -0.52
CA ALA A 318 5.63 -8.62 -0.99
C ALA A 318 4.83 -8.35 -2.26
N GLY A 319 4.04 -7.28 -2.29
CA GLY A 319 3.27 -6.86 -3.46
C GLY A 319 4.14 -6.54 -4.69
N SER A 320 5.36 -6.04 -4.49
CA SER A 320 6.28 -5.72 -5.58
C SER A 320 7.04 -6.92 -6.17
N TYR A 321 7.18 -8.03 -5.45
CA TYR A 321 8.04 -9.15 -5.87
C TYR A 321 7.32 -10.49 -6.02
N VAL A 322 6.06 -10.58 -5.63
CA VAL A 322 5.26 -11.81 -5.70
C VAL A 322 4.18 -11.65 -6.74
N ASP A 323 4.14 -12.57 -7.69
CA ASP A 323 3.08 -12.66 -8.68
C ASP A 323 1.77 -13.13 -8.03
N GLU A 324 0.63 -12.63 -8.53
CA GLU A 324 -0.67 -12.81 -7.88
C GLU A 324 -1.19 -14.25 -7.82
N ASP A 325 -0.81 -15.08 -8.80
CA ASP A 325 -1.19 -16.48 -8.88
C ASP A 325 -0.10 -17.41 -8.31
N GLU A 326 1.01 -16.84 -7.82
CA GLU A 326 2.13 -17.62 -7.29
C GLU A 326 1.78 -18.23 -5.94
N LYS A 327 2.09 -19.53 -5.77
CA LYS A 327 1.96 -20.20 -4.48
C LYS A 327 3.01 -19.68 -3.52
N MET A 328 2.58 -19.26 -2.34
CA MET A 328 3.43 -18.65 -1.32
C MET A 328 3.65 -19.55 -0.11
N TYR A 329 4.86 -19.48 0.42
CA TYR A 329 5.27 -20.08 1.67
C TYR A 329 5.99 -19.04 2.51
N LEU A 330 5.79 -19.06 3.82
CA LEU A 330 6.38 -18.07 4.73
C LEU A 330 7.50 -18.69 5.57
N VAL A 331 8.62 -18.00 5.72
CA VAL A 331 9.56 -18.26 6.83
C VAL A 331 9.28 -17.22 7.91
N ILE A 332 8.60 -17.63 8.97
CA ILE A 332 7.96 -16.73 9.94
C ILE A 332 7.81 -17.38 11.32
N ASP A 333 7.85 -16.58 12.39
CA ASP A 333 7.51 -17.06 13.72
C ASP A 333 6.01 -17.40 13.82
N GLU A 334 5.69 -18.54 14.42
CA GLU A 334 4.35 -19.14 14.40
C GLU A 334 3.24 -18.21 14.93
N HIS A 335 3.56 -17.39 15.93
CA HIS A 335 2.61 -16.44 16.51
C HIS A 335 2.27 -15.24 15.59
N LEU A 336 3.06 -15.01 14.54
CA LEU A 336 2.89 -13.92 13.56
C LEU A 336 2.20 -14.37 12.27
N VAL A 337 1.96 -15.68 12.09
CA VAL A 337 1.37 -16.23 10.86
C VAL A 337 0.04 -15.58 10.52
N LYS A 338 -0.83 -15.38 11.52
CA LYS A 338 -2.15 -14.77 11.29
C LYS A 338 -2.04 -13.32 10.82
N GLU A 339 -1.09 -12.56 11.37
CA GLU A 339 -0.84 -11.17 10.97
C GLU A 339 -0.38 -11.11 9.52
N ALA A 340 0.65 -11.89 9.15
CA ALA A 340 1.16 -11.93 7.79
C ALA A 340 0.11 -12.40 6.78
N VAL A 341 -0.76 -13.35 7.15
CA VAL A 341 -1.89 -13.76 6.29
C VAL A 341 -2.83 -12.59 6.03
N VAL A 342 -3.23 -11.86 7.07
CA VAL A 342 -4.13 -10.70 6.95
C VAL A 342 -3.48 -9.62 6.08
N ASP A 343 -2.20 -9.33 6.31
CA ASP A 343 -1.46 -8.35 5.51
C ASP A 343 -1.42 -8.74 4.02
N LEU A 344 -1.12 -9.99 3.69
CA LEU A 344 -1.01 -10.46 2.30
C LEU A 344 -2.36 -10.44 1.57
N ILE A 345 -3.43 -10.91 2.19
CA ILE A 345 -4.76 -10.92 1.54
C ILE A 345 -5.29 -9.51 1.27
N ARG A 346 -4.88 -8.51 2.08
CA ARG A 346 -5.25 -7.11 1.88
C ARG A 346 -4.66 -6.55 0.60
N ILE A 347 -3.56 -7.12 0.09
CA ILE A 347 -2.94 -6.72 -1.19
C ILE A 347 -3.14 -7.75 -2.32
N GLY A 348 -4.15 -8.61 -2.16
CA GLY A 348 -4.57 -9.59 -3.17
C GLY A 348 -3.67 -10.82 -3.29
N LEU A 349 -2.77 -11.06 -2.33
CA LEU A 349 -1.90 -12.23 -2.31
C LEU A 349 -2.57 -13.35 -1.49
N ASP A 350 -3.37 -14.17 -2.17
CA ASP A 350 -4.30 -15.11 -1.52
C ASP A 350 -3.75 -16.54 -1.35
N HIS A 351 -2.76 -16.93 -2.14
CA HIS A 351 -2.30 -18.32 -2.28
C HIS A 351 -1.23 -18.74 -1.24
N ILE A 352 -1.57 -18.62 0.05
CA ILE A 352 -0.64 -18.90 1.17
C ILE A 352 -0.76 -20.38 1.59
N GLU A 353 0.18 -21.22 1.16
CA GLU A 353 0.08 -22.68 1.25
C GLU A 353 0.67 -23.27 2.54
N GLY A 354 1.69 -22.63 3.11
CA GLY A 354 2.37 -23.15 4.30
C GLY A 354 3.38 -22.19 4.91
N TYR A 355 3.87 -22.55 6.10
CA TYR A 355 4.92 -21.78 6.78
C TYR A 355 5.99 -22.66 7.41
N ILE A 356 7.15 -22.05 7.66
CA ILE A 356 8.35 -22.61 8.24
C ILE A 356 8.76 -21.68 9.37
N THR A 357 9.01 -22.21 10.57
CA THR A 357 9.56 -21.38 11.65
C THR A 357 11.07 -21.22 11.53
N PRO A 358 11.67 -20.15 12.09
CA PRO A 358 13.13 -20.05 12.19
C PRO A 358 13.78 -21.26 12.88
N ALA A 359 13.07 -21.93 13.79
CA ALA A 359 13.52 -23.17 14.41
C ALA A 359 13.56 -24.35 13.42
N ASP A 360 12.53 -24.50 12.60
CA ASP A 360 12.48 -25.54 11.57
C ASP A 360 13.59 -25.34 10.54
N LEU A 361 13.88 -24.09 10.16
CA LEU A 361 14.98 -23.75 9.25
C LEU A 361 16.35 -24.15 9.83
N ARG A 362 16.57 -23.96 11.14
CA ARG A 362 17.79 -24.44 11.83
C ARG A 362 17.90 -25.96 11.82
N VAL A 363 16.80 -26.66 12.10
CA VAL A 363 16.77 -28.13 12.07
C VAL A 363 17.06 -28.64 10.66
N TYR A 364 16.45 -28.04 9.64
CA TYR A 364 16.72 -28.34 8.24
C TYR A 364 18.21 -28.19 7.89
N LYS A 365 18.84 -27.07 8.29
CA LYS A 365 20.29 -26.86 8.12
C LYS A 365 21.12 -27.94 8.81
N ASN A 366 20.82 -28.27 10.05
CA ASN A 366 21.56 -29.28 10.84
C ASN A 366 21.46 -30.70 10.26
N LEU A 367 20.40 -30.98 9.50
CA LEU A 367 20.20 -32.24 8.78
C LEU A 367 20.81 -32.24 7.37
N GLY A 368 21.68 -31.27 7.06
CA GLY A 368 22.38 -31.16 5.78
C GLY A 368 21.59 -30.42 4.70
N GLY A 369 20.52 -29.72 5.07
CA GLY A 369 19.78 -28.84 4.17
C GLY A 369 20.65 -27.70 3.64
N LYS A 370 20.56 -27.41 2.34
CA LYS A 370 21.29 -26.30 1.71
C LYS A 370 20.62 -24.98 2.02
N LEU A 371 21.40 -24.02 2.49
CA LEU A 371 21.04 -22.60 2.59
C LEU A 371 21.97 -21.78 1.72
N ASP A 372 21.43 -20.70 1.18
CA ASP A 372 22.19 -19.66 0.50
C ASP A 372 22.49 -18.49 1.47
N THR A 373 23.45 -17.64 1.12
CA THR A 373 23.87 -16.48 1.91
C THR A 373 23.98 -15.23 1.03
N LEU A 374 23.94 -14.05 1.65
CA LEU A 374 24.33 -12.79 1.01
C LEU A 374 25.68 -12.34 1.58
N LYS A 375 26.60 -11.95 0.70
CA LYS A 375 27.84 -11.31 1.12
C LYS A 375 27.53 -9.87 1.44
N THR A 376 27.94 -9.42 2.62
CA THR A 376 27.77 -8.03 3.09
C THR A 376 29.12 -7.33 3.19
N VAL A 377 29.20 -6.07 2.75
CA VAL A 377 30.41 -5.22 2.83
C VAL A 377 30.04 -3.76 3.15
N SER A 378 31.02 -2.94 3.54
CA SER A 378 30.85 -1.48 3.76
C SER A 378 30.93 -0.66 2.46
N PHE A 379 30.60 0.64 2.50
CA PHE A 379 30.80 1.52 1.34
C PHE A 379 32.28 1.69 0.97
N GLU A 380 33.20 1.62 1.93
CA GLU A 380 34.64 1.68 1.67
C GLU A 380 35.13 0.46 0.89
N GLU A 381 34.69 -0.74 1.30
CA GLU A 381 35.00 -1.98 0.59
C GLU A 381 34.35 -2.00 -0.80
N MET A 382 33.12 -1.46 -0.91
CA MET A 382 32.39 -1.32 -2.18
C MET A 382 33.19 -0.55 -3.22
N GLU A 383 33.74 0.63 -2.90
CA GLU A 383 34.53 1.42 -3.85
C GLU A 383 35.78 0.67 -4.34
N ASN A 384 36.37 -0.17 -3.50
CA ASN A 384 37.53 -0.98 -3.90
C ASN A 384 37.14 -2.15 -4.82
N LEU A 385 35.94 -2.70 -4.64
CA LEU A 385 35.37 -3.70 -5.54
C LEU A 385 34.94 -3.08 -6.87
N ALA A 386 34.33 -1.88 -6.83
CA ALA A 386 33.83 -1.18 -8.01
C ALA A 386 34.93 -0.78 -9.01
N LYS A 387 36.19 -0.72 -8.57
CA LYS A 387 37.37 -0.49 -9.44
C LYS A 387 37.78 -1.71 -10.26
N GLN A 388 37.25 -2.90 -9.94
CA GLN A 388 37.61 -4.15 -10.60
C GLN A 388 36.64 -4.43 -11.74
N ASP A 389 37.13 -5.04 -12.82
CA ASP A 389 36.29 -5.48 -13.93
C ASP A 389 35.25 -6.51 -13.45
N GLY A 390 34.03 -6.40 -13.95
CA GLY A 390 32.94 -7.34 -13.64
C GLY A 390 32.03 -6.93 -12.48
N TYR A 391 32.29 -5.80 -11.80
CA TYR A 391 31.39 -5.24 -10.79
C TYR A 391 30.53 -4.09 -11.33
N GLN A 392 29.32 -3.93 -10.79
CA GLN A 392 28.41 -2.82 -11.11
C GLN A 392 27.75 -2.30 -9.84
N ILE A 393 27.79 -0.98 -9.62
CA ILE A 393 27.04 -0.34 -8.53
C ILE A 393 25.58 -0.24 -8.94
N LEU A 394 24.69 -0.74 -8.09
CA LEU A 394 23.25 -0.66 -8.24
C LEU A 394 22.63 0.09 -7.06
N ASP A 395 22.10 1.27 -7.36
CA ASP A 395 21.37 2.10 -6.41
C ASP A 395 19.88 1.78 -6.50
N VAL A 396 19.30 1.27 -5.41
CA VAL A 396 17.88 0.89 -5.36
C VAL A 396 16.99 1.91 -4.63
N ARG A 397 17.50 3.13 -4.41
CA ARG A 397 16.72 4.29 -3.94
C ARG A 397 15.76 4.80 -5.04
N LYS A 398 14.84 5.69 -4.65
CA LYS A 398 13.94 6.36 -5.59
C LYS A 398 14.74 7.21 -6.59
N GLY A 399 14.17 7.46 -7.77
CA GLY A 399 14.81 8.28 -8.80
C GLY A 399 15.18 9.68 -8.30
N SER A 400 14.31 10.32 -7.49
CA SER A 400 14.59 11.62 -6.87
C SER A 400 15.81 11.60 -5.95
N GLU A 401 15.91 10.60 -5.06
CA GLU A 401 17.08 10.42 -4.16
C GLU A 401 18.37 10.19 -4.95
N PHE A 402 18.29 9.51 -6.10
CA PHE A 402 19.43 9.27 -6.98
C PHE A 402 19.86 10.54 -7.72
N SER A 403 18.90 11.31 -8.25
CA SER A 403 19.17 12.58 -8.94
C SER A 403 19.79 13.65 -8.03
N GLU A 404 19.48 13.64 -6.73
CA GLU A 404 20.09 14.55 -5.75
C GLU A 404 21.58 14.25 -5.54
N LYS A 405 21.94 12.98 -5.35
CA LYS A 405 23.33 12.57 -5.10
C LYS A 405 23.49 11.07 -5.32
N ALA A 406 24.46 10.65 -6.14
CA ALA A 406 24.76 9.25 -6.44
C ALA A 406 26.26 9.00 -6.65
N PHE A 407 26.66 7.73 -6.68
CA PHE A 407 28.00 7.34 -7.12
C PHE A 407 28.15 7.47 -8.63
N GLU A 408 29.34 7.84 -9.09
CA GLU A 408 29.64 7.90 -10.54
C GLU A 408 29.54 6.49 -11.17
N GLY A 409 28.87 6.40 -12.31
CA GLY A 409 28.67 5.13 -13.02
C GLY A 409 27.67 4.16 -12.38
N ALA A 410 26.97 4.56 -11.32
CA ALA A 410 25.91 3.75 -10.72
C ALA A 410 24.67 3.69 -11.62
N GLU A 411 24.05 2.51 -11.67
CA GLU A 411 22.75 2.31 -12.30
C GLU A 411 21.64 2.49 -11.24
N ASN A 412 20.52 3.12 -11.59
CA ASN A 412 19.39 3.30 -10.67
C ASN A 412 18.16 2.48 -11.07
N PHE A 413 17.75 1.61 -10.16
CA PHE A 413 16.51 0.84 -10.26
C PHE A 413 15.85 0.81 -8.89
N ALA A 414 14.89 1.71 -8.66
CA ALA A 414 14.13 1.74 -7.41
C ALA A 414 13.59 0.34 -7.06
N HIS A 415 13.79 -0.11 -5.82
CA HIS A 415 13.55 -1.52 -5.44
C HIS A 415 12.14 -2.02 -5.82
N THR A 416 11.10 -1.19 -5.65
CA THR A 416 9.70 -1.52 -5.99
C THR A 416 9.43 -1.73 -7.48
N ARG A 417 10.34 -1.28 -8.36
CA ARG A 417 10.23 -1.36 -9.83
C ARG A 417 11.18 -2.40 -10.44
N LEU A 418 12.02 -3.00 -9.61
CA LEU A 418 13.07 -3.93 -10.05
C LEU A 418 12.52 -5.17 -10.74
N PHE A 419 11.34 -5.66 -10.31
CA PHE A 419 10.70 -6.83 -10.89
C PHE A 419 10.39 -6.65 -12.38
N ASN A 420 9.77 -5.54 -12.76
CA ASN A 420 9.37 -5.28 -14.15
C ASN A 420 10.54 -4.85 -15.05
N ARG A 421 11.60 -4.31 -14.45
CA ARG A 421 12.81 -3.89 -15.17
C ARG A 421 13.92 -4.92 -15.12
N LYS A 422 13.62 -6.16 -14.69
CA LYS A 422 14.61 -7.23 -14.50
C LYS A 422 15.40 -7.54 -15.77
N ASP A 423 14.77 -7.42 -16.94
CA ASP A 423 15.39 -7.69 -18.23
C ASP A 423 16.38 -6.61 -18.67
N GLU A 424 16.33 -5.42 -18.05
CA GLU A 424 17.31 -4.35 -18.26
C GLU A 424 18.62 -4.58 -17.49
N ILE A 425 18.62 -5.49 -16.51
CA ILE A 425 19.76 -5.77 -15.64
C ILE A 425 20.67 -6.79 -16.32
N ALA A 426 21.85 -6.34 -16.73
CA ALA A 426 22.82 -7.17 -17.44
C ALA A 426 23.25 -8.42 -16.64
N LYS A 427 23.36 -9.56 -17.34
CA LYS A 427 23.90 -10.81 -16.75
C LYS A 427 25.43 -10.81 -16.78
N GLY A 428 26.02 -11.61 -15.89
CA GLY A 428 27.47 -11.84 -15.85
C GLY A 428 28.29 -10.79 -15.10
N LYS A 429 27.64 -9.80 -14.49
CA LYS A 429 28.25 -8.87 -13.54
C LYS A 429 27.91 -9.28 -12.10
N THR A 430 28.76 -8.90 -11.15
CA THR A 430 28.44 -8.90 -9.71
C THR A 430 27.92 -7.52 -9.32
N TYR A 431 26.69 -7.48 -8.79
CA TYR A 431 26.04 -6.23 -8.40
C TYR A 431 26.35 -5.85 -6.96
N LEU A 432 26.84 -4.63 -6.76
CA LEU A 432 27.09 -3.98 -5.47
C LEU A 432 25.84 -3.14 -5.12
N VAL A 433 24.94 -3.71 -4.33
CA VAL A 433 23.57 -3.20 -4.17
C VAL A 433 23.47 -2.37 -2.89
N HIS A 434 23.11 -1.10 -3.03
CA HIS A 434 22.99 -0.18 -1.89
C HIS A 434 21.69 0.63 -1.92
N CYS A 435 21.33 1.16 -0.76
CA CYS A 435 20.30 2.17 -0.63
C CYS A 435 20.76 3.23 0.38
N MET A 436 19.84 3.85 1.14
CA MET A 436 20.20 4.80 2.18
C MET A 436 20.79 4.14 3.44
N THR A 437 20.16 3.06 3.94
CA THR A 437 20.45 2.46 5.27
C THR A 437 20.39 0.93 5.29
N GLY A 438 20.53 0.28 4.13
CA GLY A 438 20.59 -1.18 3.99
C GLY A 438 19.24 -1.91 3.83
N GLY A 439 18.11 -1.32 4.23
CA GLY A 439 16.81 -2.02 4.21
C GLY A 439 16.33 -2.37 2.79
N ARG A 440 16.22 -1.36 1.91
CA ARG A 440 15.77 -1.54 0.52
C ARG A 440 16.77 -2.36 -0.31
N SER A 441 18.07 -2.22 -0.04
CA SER A 441 19.10 -3.00 -0.71
C SER A 441 19.09 -4.47 -0.31
N ALA A 442 18.74 -4.80 0.94
CA ALA A 442 18.63 -6.20 1.36
C ALA A 442 17.49 -6.93 0.63
N VAL A 443 16.31 -6.33 0.54
CA VAL A 443 15.16 -6.94 -0.18
C VAL A 443 15.44 -7.05 -1.68
N ALA A 444 16.04 -6.01 -2.28
CA ALA A 444 16.45 -6.05 -3.69
C ALA A 444 17.54 -7.10 -3.95
N SER A 445 18.49 -7.27 -3.03
CA SER A 445 19.56 -8.29 -3.13
C SER A 445 19.00 -9.70 -3.09
N ALA A 446 18.00 -9.96 -2.23
CA ALA A 446 17.30 -11.24 -2.19
C ALA A 446 16.62 -11.55 -3.52
N TYR A 447 15.91 -10.57 -4.09
CA TYR A 447 15.27 -10.70 -5.40
C TYR A 447 16.29 -10.94 -6.53
N LEU A 448 17.36 -10.15 -6.62
CA LEU A 448 18.39 -10.30 -7.66
C LEU A 448 19.08 -11.67 -7.59
N LYS A 449 19.34 -12.16 -6.36
CA LYS A 449 19.88 -13.50 -6.16
C LYS A 449 18.90 -14.59 -6.59
N ARG A 450 17.59 -14.44 -6.31
CA ARG A 450 16.52 -15.33 -6.82
C ARG A 450 16.52 -15.38 -8.35
N GLU A 451 16.75 -14.25 -9.02
CA GLU A 451 16.85 -14.18 -10.47
C GLU A 451 18.18 -14.70 -11.06
N GLY A 452 19.13 -15.09 -10.19
CA GLY A 452 20.39 -15.70 -10.58
C GLY A 452 21.54 -14.70 -10.83
N HIS A 453 21.42 -13.48 -10.33
CA HIS A 453 22.53 -12.52 -10.32
C HIS A 453 23.48 -12.77 -9.14
N ASP A 454 24.77 -12.52 -9.34
CA ASP A 454 25.74 -12.43 -8.26
C ASP A 454 25.59 -11.07 -7.56
N VAL A 455 25.46 -11.09 -6.24
CA VAL A 455 25.12 -9.90 -5.46
C VAL A 455 26.01 -9.78 -4.22
N VAL A 456 26.47 -8.55 -3.97
CA VAL A 456 27.05 -8.11 -2.71
C VAL A 456 26.16 -7.00 -2.15
N LEU A 457 25.64 -7.23 -0.95
CA LEU A 457 24.84 -6.27 -0.21
C LEU A 457 25.74 -5.24 0.47
N ILE A 458 25.44 -3.96 0.30
CA ILE A 458 26.10 -2.90 1.05
C ILE A 458 25.27 -2.59 2.30
N GLU A 459 25.89 -2.78 3.47
CA GLU A 459 25.31 -2.41 4.77
C GLU A 459 26.11 -1.31 5.43
N ASP A 460 25.70 -0.08 5.15
CA ASP A 460 26.30 1.13 5.68
C ASP A 460 25.32 2.30 5.48
N ASP A 461 25.61 3.46 6.06
CA ASP A 461 24.79 4.67 5.92
C ASP A 461 25.32 5.56 4.80
N PHE A 462 24.51 5.72 3.74
CA PHE A 462 24.91 6.45 2.54
C PHE A 462 25.19 7.93 2.83
N THR A 463 24.38 8.55 3.69
CA THR A 463 24.52 9.99 3.96
C THR A 463 25.79 10.25 4.77
N ALA A 464 26.02 9.47 5.83
CA ALA A 464 27.22 9.55 6.64
C ALA A 464 28.48 9.33 5.80
N TYR A 465 28.47 8.30 4.95
CA TYR A 465 29.60 7.98 4.08
C TYR A 465 29.87 9.11 3.07
N MET A 466 28.84 9.57 2.36
CA MET A 466 28.99 10.64 1.37
C MET A 466 29.38 11.99 1.99
N ASN A 467 29.10 12.21 3.28
CA ASN A 467 29.56 13.39 4.01
C ASN A 467 31.03 13.27 4.40
N SER A 468 31.49 12.08 4.82
CA SER A 468 32.92 11.88 5.13
C SER A 468 33.85 12.13 3.93
N LYS A 469 33.33 11.94 2.71
CA LYS A 469 34.06 12.17 1.44
C LYS A 469 34.20 13.64 1.06
N VAL A 470 33.34 14.51 1.59
CA VAL A 470 33.43 15.97 1.34
C VAL A 470 34.41 16.63 2.31
N THR A 471 34.62 16.02 3.47
CA THR A 471 35.52 16.50 4.52
C THR A 471 36.96 15.96 4.43
N ALA A 472 37.21 15.00 3.55
CA ALA A 472 38.51 14.38 3.29
C ALA A 472 39.08 14.90 1.96
#